data_AF-A0A4U8Q4M0-F1
#
_entry.id   AF-A0A4U8Q4M0-F1
#
_cell.length_a   1.000
_cell.length_b   1.000
_cell.length_c   1.000
_cell.angle_alpha   90.00
_cell.angle_beta   90.00
_cell.angle_gamma   90.00
#
_symmetry.space_group_name_H-M   'P 1'
#
loop_
_entity.id
_entity.type
_entity.pdbx_description
1 polymer ?
#
loop_
_entity_poly.entity_id
_entity_poly.type
_entity_poly.pdbx_seq_one_letter_code
_entity_poly.pdbx_strand_id
1 'polypeptide(L)'
;MKQKMAVILVVCMLLMTGMQVNASGIIHSVSTGIGGIVSASSDRGTVSLSDKFDDPEIQSEVDKINENLNKNLAEALGKDELELYNSKTKVISLEKLSDYKFLTKISNLTIQADPMPSSENPVSIDLVCNSITSNIQVYVLHKCEEHGWELLDTTTNGNIASAVFHSASPVALVYQEKEQGKSEETGVSPKTGENGSELIAVIAAIIFMGLGTYAVFRSKKSSQY
;
A
#
# COMPACT_ATOMS: atom_id res chain seq x y z
N MET A 1 57.12 -21.85 5.10
CA MET A 1 56.02 -22.43 5.90
C MET A 1 54.74 -21.76 5.43
N LYS A 2 53.95 -22.38 4.53
CA LYS A 2 52.83 -23.30 4.84
C LYS A 2 51.79 -22.69 5.80
N GLN A 3 50.70 -22.17 5.22
CA GLN A 3 49.29 -22.51 5.51
C GLN A 3 48.42 -21.78 4.45
N LYS A 4 47.95 -22.47 3.40
CA LYS A 4 46.66 -23.19 3.27
C LYS A 4 45.47 -22.20 3.29
N MET A 5 44.90 -21.87 2.12
CA MET A 5 43.74 -22.50 1.44
C MET A 5 42.38 -21.98 1.93
N ALA A 6 41.72 -21.25 1.01
CA ALA A 6 40.29 -21.25 0.66
C ALA A 6 39.22 -21.48 1.73
N VAL A 7 38.35 -20.48 1.94
CA VAL A 7 36.93 -20.68 2.29
C VAL A 7 36.05 -19.67 1.53
N ILE A 8 35.44 -20.17 0.45
CA ILE A 8 34.03 -20.09 0.07
C ILE A 8 33.38 -18.70 -0.11
N LEU A 9 33.13 -18.45 -1.39
CA LEU A 9 32.14 -17.59 -2.03
C LEU A 9 30.74 -18.18 -1.82
N VAL A 10 29.98 -17.72 -0.82
CA VAL A 10 28.49 -17.73 -0.75
C VAL A 10 28.07 -16.75 0.36
N VAL A 11 27.60 -15.56 0.00
CA VAL A 11 26.37 -14.91 0.50
C VAL A 11 26.13 -13.73 -0.45
N CYS A 12 25.41 -14.00 -1.54
CA CYS A 12 24.74 -12.95 -2.29
C CYS A 12 23.61 -12.36 -1.41
N MET A 13 23.37 -11.06 -1.57
CA MET A 13 22.13 -10.36 -1.23
C MET A 13 21.78 -10.18 0.25
N LEU A 14 22.56 -9.38 0.97
CA LEU A 14 22.09 -8.73 2.20
C LEU A 14 22.52 -7.26 2.21
N LEU A 15 22.15 -6.52 1.16
CA LEU A 15 22.16 -5.06 1.16
C LEU A 15 21.01 -4.53 0.29
N MET A 16 19.87 -4.33 0.92
CA MET A 16 18.95 -3.20 0.72
C MET A 16 18.14 -3.09 2.03
N THR A 17 18.70 -2.48 3.07
CA THR A 17 18.31 -1.13 3.54
C THR A 17 16.81 -0.95 3.73
N GLY A 18 16.37 -1.04 4.99
CA GLY A 18 15.00 -0.73 5.40
C GLY A 18 14.77 -0.84 6.91
N MET A 19 15.76 -0.49 7.74
CA MET A 19 15.49 -0.13 9.12
C MET A 19 15.56 1.39 9.24
N GLN A 20 14.40 2.03 9.43
CA GLN A 20 14.27 3.18 10.32
C GLN A 20 12.96 3.02 11.08
N VAL A 21 13.05 2.31 12.20
CA VAL A 21 12.03 2.30 13.24
C VAL A 21 12.34 3.48 14.14
N ASN A 22 11.50 4.51 14.12
CA ASN A 22 11.47 5.56 15.14
C ASN A 22 10.02 6.05 15.29
N ALA A 23 9.19 5.20 15.87
CA ALA A 23 8.00 5.62 16.61
C ALA A 23 7.86 4.65 17.78
N SER A 24 7.86 5.20 18.99
CA SER A 24 7.64 4.46 20.24
C SER A 24 6.17 4.05 20.34
N GLY A 25 5.74 3.11 19.50
CA GLY A 25 4.47 2.40 19.63
C GLY A 25 4.77 0.92 19.84
N ILE A 26 4.20 0.32 20.88
CA ILE A 26 4.35 -1.12 21.11
C ILE A 26 3.58 -1.85 20.01
N ILE A 27 4.29 -2.57 19.15
CA ILE A 27 3.71 -3.33 18.03
C ILE A 27 3.13 -4.65 18.59
N HIS A 28 1.80 -4.77 18.63
CA HIS A 28 1.12 -6.03 18.87
C HIS A 28 0.47 -6.51 17.56
N SER A 29 1.06 -7.54 16.96
CA SER A 29 0.59 -8.17 15.73
C SER A 29 -0.48 -9.21 16.04
N VAL A 30 -1.66 -9.12 15.41
CA VAL A 30 -2.66 -10.20 15.42
C VAL A 30 -3.28 -10.32 14.03
N SER A 31 -2.79 -11.27 13.22
CA SER A 31 -3.67 -12.00 12.29
C SER A 31 -3.02 -13.29 11.80
N THR A 32 -3.61 -14.43 12.18
CA THR A 32 -3.39 -15.73 11.52
C THR A 32 -4.59 -16.03 10.63
N GLY A 33 -4.48 -15.74 9.34
CA GLY A 33 -5.54 -15.94 8.33
C GLY A 33 -5.54 -14.83 7.27
N ILE A 34 -6.15 -15.11 6.10
CA ILE A 34 -6.11 -14.29 4.88
C ILE A 34 -6.12 -12.77 5.19
N GLY A 35 -5.04 -12.09 4.81
CA GLY A 35 -4.99 -10.64 4.56
C GLY A 35 -5.17 -9.68 5.74
N GLY A 36 -5.10 -10.13 7.00
CA GLY A 36 -5.30 -9.24 8.15
C GLY A 36 -4.25 -8.12 8.31
N ILE A 37 -4.58 -7.12 9.13
CA ILE A 37 -3.66 -6.04 9.49
C ILE A 37 -2.55 -6.65 10.35
N VAL A 38 -1.31 -6.55 9.88
CA VAL A 38 -0.13 -7.17 10.50
C VAL A 38 0.32 -6.36 11.71
N SER A 39 0.23 -5.04 11.62
CA SER A 39 0.60 -4.10 12.67
C SER A 39 -0.03 -2.74 12.42
N ALA A 40 -0.18 -1.96 13.49
CA ALA A 40 -0.58 -0.56 13.43
C ALA A 40 0.45 0.30 14.17
N SER A 41 0.67 1.54 13.72
CA SER A 41 1.43 2.56 14.44
C SER A 41 0.79 3.93 14.27
N SER A 42 0.86 4.77 15.30
CA SER A 42 0.31 6.12 15.28
C SER A 42 1.42 7.18 15.31
N ASP A 43 1.14 8.34 14.73
CA ASP A 43 1.98 9.53 14.87
C ASP A 43 1.94 10.12 16.29
N ARG A 44 0.82 9.92 17.01
CA ARG A 44 0.61 10.36 18.39
C ARG A 44 0.05 9.22 19.25
N GLY A 45 0.65 9.02 20.42
CA GLY A 45 0.22 8.01 21.38
C GLY A 45 0.62 6.59 20.99
N THR A 46 -0.13 5.61 21.52
CA THR A 46 0.06 4.19 21.19
C THR A 46 -1.22 3.60 20.61
N VAL A 47 -1.05 2.58 19.77
CA VAL A 47 -2.17 1.85 19.15
C VAL A 47 -2.02 0.36 19.38
N SER A 48 -3.15 -0.33 19.51
CA SER A 48 -3.17 -1.79 19.63
C SER A 48 -4.33 -2.38 18.83
N LEU A 49 -4.13 -3.59 18.31
CA LEU A 49 -5.12 -4.34 17.56
C LEU A 49 -5.53 -5.60 18.35
N SER A 50 -6.82 -5.89 18.33
CA SER A 50 -7.41 -7.07 18.96
C SER A 50 -8.55 -7.59 18.11
N ASP A 51 -8.86 -8.88 18.24
CA ASP A 51 -10.06 -9.48 17.66
C ASP A 51 -11.27 -9.43 18.62
N LYS A 52 -11.04 -8.91 19.84
CA LYS A 52 -12.03 -8.83 20.91
C LYS A 52 -12.47 -7.39 21.13
N PHE A 53 -13.78 -7.22 21.25
CA PHE A 53 -14.44 -5.99 21.64
C PHE A 53 -14.98 -6.15 23.07
N ASP A 54 -14.89 -5.08 23.86
CA ASP A 54 -15.40 -5.10 25.24
C ASP A 54 -16.93 -5.10 25.29
N ASP A 55 -17.57 -4.51 24.27
CA ASP A 55 -19.02 -4.51 24.09
C ASP A 55 -19.47 -5.79 23.32
N PRO A 56 -20.29 -6.67 23.95
CA PRO A 56 -20.81 -7.87 23.31
C PRO A 56 -21.70 -7.59 22.09
N GLU A 57 -22.40 -6.46 22.04
CA GLU A 57 -23.24 -6.08 20.89
C GLU A 57 -22.35 -5.74 19.69
N ILE A 58 -21.28 -4.96 19.92
CA ILE A 58 -20.28 -4.66 18.89
C ILE A 58 -19.57 -5.94 18.44
N GLN A 59 -19.18 -6.82 19.38
CA GLN A 59 -18.58 -8.12 19.03
C GLN A 59 -19.52 -8.92 18.11
N SER A 60 -20.82 -9.02 18.45
CA SER A 60 -21.78 -9.77 17.65
C SER A 60 -22.03 -9.14 16.26
N GLU A 61 -22.06 -7.81 16.16
CA GLU A 61 -22.14 -7.11 14.88
C GLU A 61 -20.91 -7.42 14.01
N VAL A 62 -19.72 -7.28 14.58
CA VAL A 62 -18.45 -7.52 13.89
C VAL A 62 -18.30 -8.99 13.46
N ASP A 63 -18.67 -9.94 14.30
CA ASP A 63 -18.62 -11.36 13.97
C ASP A 63 -19.50 -11.68 12.76
N LYS A 64 -20.73 -11.15 12.71
CA LYS A 64 -21.63 -11.32 11.55
C LYS A 64 -21.04 -10.73 10.27
N ILE A 65 -20.39 -9.57 10.35
CA ILE A 65 -19.75 -8.97 9.17
C ILE A 65 -18.54 -9.81 8.74
N ASN A 66 -17.74 -10.28 9.71
CA ASN A 66 -16.57 -11.13 9.46
C ASN A 66 -16.93 -12.52 8.88
N GLU A 67 -18.14 -13.02 9.10
CA GLU A 67 -18.67 -14.21 8.42
C GLU A 67 -19.03 -13.96 6.95
N ASN A 68 -19.15 -12.69 6.53
CA ASN A 68 -19.61 -12.28 5.20
C ASN A 68 -18.52 -11.54 4.38
N LEU A 69 -17.24 -11.67 4.73
CA LEU A 69 -16.12 -10.97 4.07
C LEU A 69 -15.95 -11.29 2.57
N ASN A 70 -16.55 -12.40 2.10
CA ASN A 70 -16.54 -12.79 0.68
C ASN A 70 -17.56 -12.01 -0.18
N LYS A 71 -18.45 -11.24 0.45
CA LYS A 71 -19.42 -10.37 -0.22
C LYS A 71 -18.84 -8.98 -0.45
N ASN A 72 -19.52 -8.16 -1.25
CA ASN A 72 -19.22 -6.73 -1.31
C ASN A 72 -19.58 -6.05 0.01
N LEU A 73 -19.05 -4.84 0.21
CA LEU A 73 -19.21 -4.10 1.45
C LEU A 73 -20.67 -3.73 1.73
N ALA A 74 -21.48 -3.50 0.69
CA ALA A 74 -22.89 -3.16 0.85
C ALA A 74 -23.70 -4.29 1.48
N GLU A 75 -23.54 -5.51 0.96
CA GLU A 75 -24.23 -6.69 1.46
C GLU A 75 -23.75 -7.11 2.85
N ALA A 76 -22.46 -6.93 3.14
CA ALA A 76 -21.87 -7.30 4.42
C ALA A 76 -22.28 -6.34 5.55
N LEU A 77 -22.38 -5.04 5.26
CA LEU A 77 -22.82 -4.02 6.24
C LEU A 77 -24.34 -3.80 6.26
N GLY A 78 -25.06 -4.23 5.22
CA GLY A 78 -26.48 -3.91 5.05
C GLY A 78 -26.72 -2.41 4.79
N LYS A 79 -25.80 -1.75 4.07
CA LYS A 79 -25.83 -0.32 3.74
C LYS A 79 -25.44 -0.10 2.28
N ASP A 80 -26.12 0.78 1.58
CA ASP A 80 -25.80 1.03 0.16
C ASP A 80 -24.63 2.00 -0.03
N GLU A 81 -24.51 2.99 0.87
CA GLU A 81 -23.56 4.11 0.74
C GLU A 81 -22.96 4.49 2.09
N LEU A 82 -21.73 5.02 2.10
CA LEU A 82 -21.08 5.64 3.27
C LEU A 82 -20.35 6.93 2.88
N GLU A 83 -20.24 7.84 3.82
CA GLU A 83 -19.43 9.06 3.67
C GLU A 83 -17.94 8.72 3.67
N LEU A 84 -17.20 9.31 2.71
CA LEU A 84 -15.75 9.25 2.62
C LEU A 84 -15.14 10.52 3.22
N TYR A 85 -14.28 10.35 4.20
CA TYR A 85 -13.57 11.42 4.89
C TYR A 85 -12.13 11.52 4.40
N ASN A 86 -11.65 12.74 4.21
CA ASN A 86 -10.25 13.00 3.88
C ASN A 86 -9.36 13.12 5.13
N SER A 87 -8.07 13.36 4.90
CA SER A 87 -7.06 13.58 5.95
C SER A 87 -7.29 14.80 6.85
N LYS A 88 -8.30 15.63 6.56
CA LYS A 88 -8.72 16.77 7.39
C LYS A 88 -10.06 16.52 8.09
N THR A 89 -10.47 15.26 8.20
CA THR A 89 -11.74 14.82 8.84
C THR A 89 -12.97 15.50 8.22
N LYS A 90 -12.95 15.76 6.91
CA LYS A 90 -14.09 16.32 6.18
C LYS A 90 -14.61 15.32 5.17
N VAL A 91 -15.94 15.21 5.11
CA VAL A 91 -16.64 14.48 4.06
C VAL A 91 -16.28 15.09 2.71
N ILE A 92 -15.82 14.25 1.77
CA ILE A 92 -15.47 14.63 0.40
C ILE A 92 -16.42 14.04 -0.64
N SER A 93 -17.02 12.89 -0.34
CA SER A 93 -17.98 12.22 -1.22
C SER A 93 -18.85 11.24 -0.43
N LEU A 94 -19.94 10.81 -1.07
CA LEU A 94 -20.77 9.71 -0.63
C LEU A 94 -20.51 8.54 -1.59
N GLU A 95 -19.95 7.45 -1.06
CA GLU A 95 -19.42 6.35 -1.84
C GLU A 95 -20.37 5.16 -1.86
N LYS A 96 -20.51 4.53 -3.03
CA LYS A 96 -21.35 3.36 -3.22
C LYS A 96 -20.63 2.09 -2.80
N LEU A 97 -21.14 1.42 -1.77
CA LEU A 97 -20.46 0.28 -1.14
C LEU A 97 -20.47 -1.00 -1.99
N SER A 98 -21.29 -1.07 -3.05
CA SER A 98 -21.31 -2.22 -3.96
C SER A 98 -19.97 -2.45 -4.66
N ASP A 99 -19.17 -1.39 -4.77
CA ASP A 99 -17.93 -1.39 -5.54
C ASP A 99 -16.72 -1.74 -4.64
N TYR A 100 -16.94 -1.83 -3.33
CA TYR A 100 -15.92 -2.10 -2.32
C TYR A 100 -15.94 -3.57 -1.87
N LYS A 101 -14.75 -4.09 -1.57
CA LYS A 101 -14.53 -5.43 -1.02
C LYS A 101 -13.64 -5.36 0.21
N PHE A 102 -13.79 -6.30 1.12
CA PHE A 102 -12.88 -6.42 2.27
C PHE A 102 -11.50 -6.88 1.83
N LEU A 103 -10.47 -6.16 2.29
CA LEU A 103 -9.08 -6.60 2.20
C LEU A 103 -8.67 -7.36 3.47
N THR A 104 -9.17 -6.90 4.62
CA THR A 104 -8.94 -7.50 5.94
C THR A 104 -10.28 -7.85 6.60
N LYS A 105 -10.24 -8.73 7.60
CA LYS A 105 -11.32 -8.79 8.59
C LYS A 105 -11.41 -7.49 9.39
N ILE A 106 -12.52 -7.28 10.07
CA ILE A 106 -12.71 -6.20 11.03
C ILE A 106 -12.04 -6.58 12.36
N SER A 107 -11.24 -5.65 12.88
CA SER A 107 -10.54 -5.75 14.16
C SER A 107 -10.87 -4.56 15.06
N ASN A 108 -10.66 -4.76 16.36
CA ASN A 108 -10.72 -3.70 17.35
C ASN A 108 -9.40 -2.93 17.34
N LEU A 109 -9.46 -1.62 17.12
CA LEU A 109 -8.31 -0.71 17.16
C LEU A 109 -8.45 0.23 18.36
N THR A 110 -7.58 0.08 19.36
CA THR A 110 -7.54 1.00 20.50
C THR A 110 -6.46 2.03 20.29
N ILE A 111 -6.80 3.32 20.46
CA ILE A 111 -5.87 4.44 20.39
C ILE A 111 -5.75 5.04 21.79
N GLN A 112 -4.53 5.10 22.33
CA GLN A 112 -4.22 5.76 23.59
C GLN A 112 -3.33 6.98 23.29
N ALA A 113 -3.97 8.14 23.15
CA ALA A 113 -3.32 9.42 22.87
C ALA A 113 -3.86 10.51 23.79
N ASP A 114 -3.02 11.53 24.04
CA ASP A 114 -3.38 12.73 24.78
C ASP A 114 -3.05 13.98 23.92
N PRO A 115 -4.04 14.79 23.51
CA PRO A 115 -5.48 14.60 23.72
C PRO A 115 -6.03 13.40 22.92
N MET A 116 -7.17 12.87 23.38
CA MET A 116 -7.90 11.81 22.69
C MET A 116 -8.25 12.22 21.25
N PRO A 117 -8.26 11.26 20.30
CA PRO A 117 -8.64 11.54 18.92
C PRO A 117 -10.01 12.22 18.86
N SER A 118 -10.08 13.24 18.02
CA SER A 118 -11.30 14.01 17.71
C SER A 118 -11.10 14.74 16.39
N SER A 119 -12.15 15.32 15.83
CA SER A 119 -12.04 16.14 14.60
C SER A 119 -11.09 17.33 14.75
N GLU A 120 -10.98 17.91 15.96
CA GLU A 120 -10.04 19.00 16.23
C GLU A 120 -8.61 18.51 16.46
N ASN A 121 -8.46 17.29 16.99
CA ASN A 121 -7.17 16.69 17.31
C ASN A 121 -7.08 15.28 16.70
N PRO A 122 -7.06 15.14 15.37
CA PRO A 122 -7.01 13.83 14.76
C PRO A 122 -5.62 13.17 14.96
N VAL A 123 -5.55 11.86 14.67
CA VAL A 123 -4.35 11.04 14.78
C VAL A 123 -4.12 10.31 13.46
N SER A 124 -2.90 10.35 12.94
CA SER A 124 -2.53 9.58 11.75
C SER A 124 -2.10 8.18 12.17
N ILE A 125 -2.65 7.16 11.51
CA ILE A 125 -2.33 5.76 11.78
C ILE A 125 -1.89 5.07 10.50
N ASP A 126 -0.75 4.42 10.58
CA ASP A 126 -0.20 3.55 9.57
C ASP A 126 -0.60 2.10 9.87
N LEU A 127 -1.31 1.48 8.93
CA LEU A 127 -1.75 0.10 9.00
C LEU A 127 -0.94 -0.72 7.99
N VAL A 128 -0.23 -1.74 8.47
CA VAL A 128 0.56 -2.63 7.62
C VAL A 128 -0.30 -3.81 7.17
N CYS A 129 -0.44 -4.02 5.86
CA CYS A 129 -1.15 -5.13 5.28
C CYS A 129 -0.41 -5.68 4.06
N ASN A 130 -0.08 -6.98 4.11
CA ASN A 130 0.70 -7.64 3.05
C ASN A 130 -0.12 -7.95 1.79
N SER A 131 -1.43 -7.72 1.82
CA SER A 131 -2.33 -7.94 0.69
C SER A 131 -2.55 -6.70 -0.17
N ILE A 132 -1.91 -5.56 0.16
CA ILE A 132 -1.97 -4.35 -0.66
C ILE A 132 -1.19 -4.58 -1.97
N THR A 133 -1.82 -4.27 -3.09
CA THR A 133 -1.23 -4.40 -4.44
C THR A 133 -1.42 -3.13 -5.25
N SER A 134 -0.69 -2.99 -6.36
CA SER A 134 -0.73 -1.78 -7.19
C SER A 134 -2.04 -1.60 -7.97
N ASN A 135 -2.77 -2.69 -8.22
CA ASN A 135 -4.03 -2.70 -8.98
C ASN A 135 -5.28 -2.39 -8.15
N ILE A 136 -5.13 -2.14 -6.85
CA ILE A 136 -6.25 -1.79 -5.96
C ILE A 136 -6.02 -0.40 -5.36
N GLN A 137 -7.12 0.29 -5.07
CA GLN A 137 -7.14 1.47 -4.23
C GLN A 137 -7.67 1.06 -2.86
N VAL A 138 -6.90 1.32 -1.80
CA VAL A 138 -7.23 0.91 -0.44
C VAL A 138 -7.89 2.08 0.29
N TYR A 139 -8.81 1.74 1.18
CA TYR A 139 -9.49 2.65 2.09
C TYR A 139 -9.55 2.01 3.47
N VAL A 140 -9.71 2.83 4.49
CA VAL A 140 -10.03 2.34 5.83
C VAL A 140 -11.53 2.40 6.03
N LEU A 141 -12.13 1.28 6.41
CA LEU A 141 -13.47 1.25 6.98
C LEU A 141 -13.33 1.39 8.50
N HIS A 142 -14.01 2.37 9.07
CA HIS A 142 -13.99 2.63 10.51
C HIS A 142 -15.42 2.94 10.99
N LYS A 143 -15.74 2.65 12.25
CA LYS A 143 -17.02 3.04 12.86
C LYS A 143 -16.79 4.06 13.96
N CYS A 144 -17.36 5.25 13.82
CA CYS A 144 -17.41 6.27 14.85
C CYS A 144 -18.69 6.12 15.69
N GLU A 145 -18.65 6.49 16.98
CA GLU A 145 -19.85 6.52 17.83
C GLU A 145 -20.90 7.53 17.33
N GLU A 146 -20.47 8.68 16.81
CA GLU A 146 -21.37 9.77 16.40
C GLU A 146 -22.00 9.54 15.02
N HIS A 147 -21.22 9.04 14.06
CA HIS A 147 -21.67 8.92 12.65
C HIS A 147 -21.91 7.48 12.20
N GLY A 148 -21.55 6.49 13.01
CA GLY A 148 -21.58 5.09 12.61
C GLY A 148 -20.43 4.75 11.66
N TRP A 149 -20.67 3.85 10.71
CA TRP A 149 -19.64 3.43 9.74
C TRP A 149 -19.27 4.58 8.80
N GLU A 150 -17.97 4.72 8.52
CA GLU A 150 -17.37 5.74 7.69
C GLU A 150 -16.24 5.10 6.85
N LEU A 151 -15.96 5.69 5.69
CA LEU A 151 -14.75 5.40 4.93
C LEU A 151 -13.74 6.53 5.16
N LEU A 152 -12.48 6.18 5.37
CA LEU A 152 -11.37 7.13 5.43
C LEU A 152 -10.51 6.94 4.18
N ASP A 153 -10.19 8.06 3.54
CA ASP A 153 -9.22 8.12 2.45
C ASP A 153 -7.84 7.71 2.95
N THR A 154 -7.07 7.02 2.11
CA THR A 154 -5.76 6.51 2.50
C THR A 154 -4.67 6.89 1.52
N THR A 155 -3.48 7.12 2.07
CA THR A 155 -2.24 7.13 1.29
C THR A 155 -1.56 5.77 1.43
N THR A 156 -1.32 5.09 0.31
CA THR A 156 -0.65 3.80 0.28
C THR A 156 0.83 3.93 -0.09
N ASN A 157 1.73 3.32 0.68
CA ASN A 157 3.15 3.19 0.37
C ASN A 157 3.60 1.74 0.59
N GLY A 158 3.76 0.99 -0.51
CA GLY A 158 4.05 -0.44 -0.44
C GLY A 158 2.92 -1.18 0.28
N ASN A 159 3.25 -1.83 1.40
CA ASN A 159 2.32 -2.58 2.24
C ASN A 159 1.71 -1.74 3.38
N ILE A 160 1.87 -0.43 3.35
CA ILE A 160 1.36 0.48 4.39
C ILE A 160 0.19 1.28 3.82
N ALA A 161 -0.93 1.29 4.53
CA ALA A 161 -2.05 2.21 4.30
C ALA A 161 -2.14 3.20 5.48
N SER A 162 -1.96 4.48 5.19
CA SER A 162 -2.01 5.56 6.18
C SER A 162 -3.34 6.29 6.09
N ALA A 163 -4.03 6.44 7.23
CA ALA A 163 -5.30 7.18 7.34
C ALA A 163 -5.32 8.07 8.58
N VAL A 164 -6.20 9.07 8.57
CA VAL A 164 -6.40 10.02 9.68
C VAL A 164 -7.68 9.68 10.41
N PHE A 165 -7.55 9.37 11.70
CA PHE A 165 -8.63 8.94 12.58
C PHE A 165 -9.04 10.07 13.53
N HIS A 166 -10.34 10.25 13.69
CA HIS A 166 -10.95 11.12 14.71
C HIS A 166 -11.64 10.32 15.83
N SER A 167 -11.84 9.02 15.63
CA SER A 167 -12.28 8.06 16.64
C SER A 167 -11.55 6.73 16.45
N ALA A 168 -11.74 5.82 17.40
CA ALA A 168 -11.12 4.50 17.41
C ALA A 168 -12.20 3.42 17.26
N SER A 169 -11.89 2.33 16.56
CA SER A 169 -12.64 1.05 16.51
C SER A 169 -14.14 1.04 16.20
N PRO A 170 -14.68 -0.03 15.58
CA PRO A 170 -14.01 -1.05 14.77
C PRO A 170 -13.23 -0.51 13.56
N VAL A 171 -12.30 -1.31 13.01
CA VAL A 171 -11.53 -0.97 11.81
C VAL A 171 -11.31 -2.15 10.86
N ALA A 172 -11.31 -1.91 9.55
CA ALA A 172 -10.84 -2.83 8.52
C ALA A 172 -10.20 -2.06 7.36
N LEU A 173 -9.39 -2.75 6.54
CA LEU A 173 -9.02 -2.26 5.22
C LEU A 173 -10.00 -2.82 4.20
N VAL A 174 -10.49 -1.94 3.32
CA VAL A 174 -11.34 -2.27 2.18
C VAL A 174 -10.69 -1.74 0.92
N TYR A 175 -11.11 -2.23 -0.23
CA TYR A 175 -10.54 -1.82 -1.50
C TYR A 175 -11.55 -1.75 -2.63
N GLN A 176 -11.21 -0.93 -3.61
CA GLN A 176 -11.78 -0.96 -4.96
C GLN A 176 -10.69 -1.39 -5.93
N GLU A 177 -11.09 -2.05 -7.00
CA GLU A 177 -10.18 -2.29 -8.13
C GLU A 177 -9.95 -0.96 -8.83
N LYS A 178 -8.68 -0.59 -9.05
CA LYS A 178 -8.38 0.55 -9.92
C LYS A 178 -8.84 0.16 -11.30
N GLU A 179 -9.52 1.07 -12.01
CA GLU A 179 -9.76 0.88 -13.43
C GLU A 179 -8.40 0.58 -14.07
N GLN A 180 -8.23 -0.65 -14.56
CA GLN A 180 -7.14 -0.95 -15.46
C GLN A 180 -7.42 -0.04 -16.65
N GLY A 181 -6.69 1.07 -16.73
CA GLY A 181 -6.67 1.86 -17.95
C GLY A 181 -6.50 0.85 -19.06
N LYS A 182 -7.45 0.83 -20.02
CA LYS A 182 -7.25 0.17 -21.30
C LYS A 182 -5.84 0.53 -21.72
N SER A 183 -4.91 -0.40 -21.56
CA SER A 183 -3.69 -0.38 -22.32
C SER A 183 -4.18 -0.30 -23.76
N GLU A 184 -3.78 0.77 -24.44
CA GLU A 184 -3.96 0.88 -25.87
C GLU A 184 -3.62 -0.47 -26.48
N GLU A 185 -4.57 -1.05 -27.21
CA GLU A 185 -4.27 -2.06 -28.20
C GLU A 185 -3.23 -1.47 -29.15
N THR A 186 -1.95 -1.72 -28.87
CA THR A 186 -0.98 -1.94 -29.93
C THR A 186 -0.82 -3.45 -30.01
N GLY A 187 -1.32 -3.97 -31.12
CA GLY A 187 -1.50 -5.38 -31.35
C GLY A 187 -0.21 -6.18 -31.40
N VAL A 188 -0.46 -7.48 -31.47
CA VAL A 188 0.39 -8.63 -31.76
C VAL A 188 1.39 -9.09 -30.69
N SER A 189 1.03 -10.23 -30.09
CA SER A 189 1.95 -11.21 -29.53
C SER A 189 3.07 -11.55 -30.52
N PRO A 190 4.34 -11.60 -30.10
CA PRO A 190 5.35 -12.32 -30.84
C PRO A 190 5.16 -13.82 -30.55
N LYS A 191 4.70 -14.56 -31.56
CA LYS A 191 5.06 -15.98 -31.65
C LYS A 191 6.57 -16.08 -31.88
N THR A 192 7.20 -17.04 -31.21
CA THR A 192 8.49 -17.68 -31.56
C THR A 192 9.73 -16.78 -31.46
N GLY A 193 10.83 -17.18 -30.83
CA GLY A 193 11.43 -18.49 -30.96
C GLY A 193 12.13 -18.67 -32.32
N GLU A 194 12.59 -17.60 -32.98
CA GLU A 194 13.63 -17.61 -34.03
C GLU A 194 13.95 -16.15 -34.44
N ASN A 195 15.23 -15.84 -34.67
CA ASN A 195 15.76 -14.64 -35.34
C ASN A 195 16.08 -13.39 -34.48
N GLY A 196 16.97 -13.56 -33.50
CA GLY A 196 17.56 -12.46 -32.72
C GLY A 196 18.77 -11.78 -33.38
N SER A 197 18.68 -11.30 -34.63
CA SER A 197 19.83 -10.64 -35.30
C SER A 197 19.60 -9.26 -35.90
N GLU A 198 18.38 -8.71 -35.96
CA GLU A 198 18.15 -7.45 -36.70
C GLU A 198 17.94 -6.21 -35.83
N LEU A 199 17.43 -6.33 -34.60
CA LEU A 199 17.18 -5.18 -33.71
C LEU A 199 18.45 -4.61 -33.05
N ILE A 200 19.54 -5.39 -32.99
CA ILE A 200 20.84 -4.91 -32.47
C ILE A 200 21.58 -4.04 -33.50
N ALA A 201 21.31 -4.21 -34.81
CA ALA A 201 21.98 -3.47 -35.87
C ALA A 201 21.55 -1.99 -35.94
N VAL A 202 20.30 -1.66 -35.60
CA VAL A 202 19.76 -0.30 -35.70
C VAL A 202 20.31 0.62 -34.60
N ILE A 203 20.50 0.10 -33.38
CA ILE A 203 21.00 0.89 -32.25
C ILE A 203 22.52 1.15 -32.37
N ALA A 204 23.29 0.22 -32.96
CA ALA A 204 24.72 0.39 -33.18
C ALA A 204 25.06 1.45 -34.26
N ALA A 205 24.20 1.64 -35.27
CA ALA A 205 24.45 2.58 -36.36
C ALA A 205 24.33 4.06 -35.94
N ILE A 206 23.48 4.37 -34.95
CA ILE A 206 23.26 5.77 -34.50
C ILE A 206 24.42 6.26 -33.62
N ILE A 207 25.06 5.38 -32.86
CA ILE A 207 26.18 5.74 -31.97
C ILE A 207 27.48 6.01 -32.76
N PHE A 208 27.72 5.33 -33.89
CA PHE A 208 28.91 5.57 -34.72
C PHE A 208 28.84 6.85 -35.57
N MET A 209 27.66 7.34 -35.94
CA MET A 209 27.54 8.63 -36.65
C MET A 209 27.70 9.86 -35.73
N GLY A 210 27.38 9.74 -34.44
CA GLY A 210 27.51 10.83 -33.47
C GLY A 210 28.95 11.15 -33.06
N LEU A 211 29.84 10.14 -32.99
CA LEU A 211 31.23 10.33 -32.58
C LEU A 211 32.16 10.76 -33.74
N GLY A 212 31.80 10.43 -35.00
CA GLY A 212 32.61 10.79 -36.18
C GLY A 212 32.59 12.29 -36.51
N THR A 213 31.45 12.97 -36.30
CA THR A 213 31.33 14.40 -36.61
C THR A 213 32.02 15.30 -35.58
N TYR A 214 32.05 14.91 -34.30
CA TYR A 214 32.71 15.68 -33.24
C TYR A 214 34.25 15.63 -33.31
N ALA A 215 34.83 14.50 -33.73
CA ALA A 215 36.28 14.36 -33.87
C ALA A 215 36.86 15.18 -35.04
N VAL A 216 36.13 15.28 -36.17
CA VAL A 216 36.56 16.05 -37.35
C VAL A 216 36.48 17.57 -37.09
N PHE A 217 35.49 18.04 -36.33
CA PHE A 217 35.36 19.47 -36.02
C PHE A 217 36.45 19.99 -35.07
N ARG A 218 36.99 19.15 -34.17
CA ARG A 218 38.07 19.56 -33.25
C ARG A 218 39.47 19.53 -33.90
N SER A 219 39.68 18.69 -34.92
CA SER A 219 40.97 18.60 -35.65
C SER A 219 41.24 19.82 -36.53
N LYS A 220 40.21 20.46 -37.10
CA LYS A 220 40.40 21.63 -37.99
C LYS A 220 40.72 22.93 -37.25
N LYS A 221 40.66 22.97 -35.92
CA LYS A 221 40.97 24.17 -35.12
C LYS A 221 42.37 24.18 -34.49
N SER A 222 43.18 23.12 -34.66
CA SER A 222 44.56 23.08 -34.14
C SER A 222 45.64 22.99 -35.24
N SER A 223 45.31 23.28 -36.50
CA SER A 223 46.27 23.38 -37.60
C SER A 223 46.18 24.74 -38.29
N GLN A 224 46.15 25.80 -37.49
CA GLN A 224 46.74 27.10 -37.81
C GLN A 224 47.20 27.69 -36.49
N TYR A 225 48.46 27.41 -36.16
CA TYR A 225 49.49 28.30 -35.58
C TYR A 225 50.69 27.43 -35.21
#